data_AF-A0A7S4CKR9-F1
#
_entry.id   AF-A0A7S4CKR9-F1
#
_cell.length_a   1.000
_cell.length_b   1.000
_cell.length_c   1.000
_cell.angle_alpha   90.00
_cell.angle_beta   90.00
_cell.angle_gamma   90.00
#
_symmetry.space_group_name_H-M   'P 1'
#
loop_
_entity.id
_entity.type
_entity.pdbx_description
1 polymer ?
#
loop_
_entity_poly.entity_id
_entity_poly.type
_entity_poly.pdbx_seq_one_letter_code
_entity_poly.pdbx_strand_id
1 'polypeptide(L)'
;RSLSHKVESQSVSGVISLTVFTHPEPRVLDRWSGSPKLSAVTDIHKVHEQKYLLRVADPSKLLAVVETLTAQPEVKYVGRTATFHNQNQIATTLMQSNTLGPHPIWERNLTGMGQLAHVGDTGLDYDSCYFRDETEKVAFY
;
A
#
# COMPACT_ATOMS: atom_id res chain seq x y z
N ARG A 1 -17.75 3.17 -32.25
CA ARG A 1 -18.32 3.33 -30.88
C ARG A 1 -17.16 3.69 -29.96
N SER A 2 -17.15 4.94 -29.50
CA SER A 2 -16.11 5.54 -28.65
C SER A 2 -16.25 5.03 -27.22
N LEU A 3 -15.14 4.61 -26.59
CA LEU A 3 -15.04 4.47 -25.15
C LEU A 3 -13.84 5.30 -24.69
N SER A 4 -14.13 6.57 -24.43
CA SER A 4 -13.30 7.49 -23.68
C SER A 4 -13.25 7.02 -22.22
N HIS A 5 -12.26 6.21 -21.86
CA HIS A 5 -11.88 6.03 -20.46
C HIS A 5 -11.06 7.24 -20.02
N LYS A 6 -11.78 8.25 -19.55
CA LYS A 6 -11.24 9.32 -18.73
C LYS A 6 -10.77 8.67 -17.43
N VAL A 7 -9.49 8.32 -17.34
CA VAL A 7 -8.84 8.10 -16.05
C VAL A 7 -8.74 9.47 -15.41
N GLU A 8 -9.82 9.83 -14.72
CA GLU A 8 -9.88 11.00 -13.89
C GLU A 8 -8.98 10.70 -12.69
N SER A 9 -7.69 11.04 -12.81
CA SER A 9 -6.82 11.19 -11.65
C SER A 9 -7.42 12.32 -10.82
N GLN A 10 -8.32 11.97 -9.91
CA GLN A 10 -8.87 12.88 -8.94
C GLN A 10 -7.74 13.28 -7.99
N SER A 11 -6.97 14.27 -8.40
CA SER A 11 -6.34 15.23 -7.52
C SER A 11 -7.48 15.98 -6.81
N VAL A 12 -8.04 15.36 -5.78
CA VAL A 12 -8.99 16.05 -4.91
C VAL A 12 -8.20 17.07 -4.10
N SER A 13 -8.40 18.34 -4.47
CA SER A 13 -8.15 19.59 -3.74
C SER A 13 -7.04 19.58 -2.69
N GLY A 14 -5.87 20.18 -2.97
CA GLY A 14 -4.98 20.83 -1.99
C GLY A 14 -4.58 20.11 -0.68
N VAL A 15 -5.03 18.89 -0.39
CA VAL A 15 -4.84 18.21 0.87
C VAL A 15 -3.70 17.22 0.71
N ILE A 16 -2.69 17.32 1.57
CA ILE A 16 -1.53 16.43 1.55
C ILE A 16 -1.69 15.40 2.66
N SER A 17 -1.59 14.12 2.30
CA SER A 17 -1.60 13.03 3.27
C SER A 17 -0.17 12.69 3.72
N LEU A 18 0.04 12.61 5.03
CA LEU A 18 1.28 12.17 5.66
C LEU A 18 1.08 10.84 6.37
N THR A 19 2.09 9.98 6.30
CA THR A 19 2.24 8.80 7.15
C THR A 19 3.28 9.11 8.21
N VAL A 20 2.90 8.92 9.47
CA VAL A 20 3.75 9.13 10.63
C VAL A 20 3.91 7.82 11.39
N PHE A 21 5.15 7.42 11.64
CA PHE A 21 5.46 6.29 12.50
C PHE A 21 6.02 6.76 13.83
N THR A 22 5.60 6.11 14.92
CA THR A 22 6.02 6.46 16.28
C THR A 22 6.61 5.26 17.03
N HIS A 23 7.25 5.53 18.16
CA HIS A 23 7.39 4.55 19.23
C HIS A 23 6.00 4.20 19.81
N PRO A 24 5.82 3.03 20.43
CA PRO A 24 4.59 2.72 21.11
C PRO A 24 4.48 3.64 22.33
N GLU A 25 3.58 4.61 22.26
CA GLU A 25 3.33 5.57 23.32
C GLU A 25 1.82 5.84 23.38
N PRO A 26 1.17 5.72 24.56
CA PRO A 26 -0.29 5.71 24.65
C PRO A 26 -0.97 7.07 24.45
N ARG A 27 -0.24 8.20 24.39
CA ARG A 27 -0.79 9.57 24.42
C ARG A 27 -0.31 10.48 23.28
N VAL A 28 0.18 9.90 22.20
CA VAL A 28 0.58 10.66 21.00
C VAL A 28 -0.57 11.49 20.45
N LEU A 29 -1.77 10.90 20.39
CA LEU A 29 -2.96 11.57 19.85
C LEU A 29 -3.41 12.76 20.71
N ASP A 30 -3.34 12.64 22.03
CA ASP A 30 -3.73 13.73 22.95
C ASP A 30 -2.86 14.98 22.74
N ARG A 31 -1.55 14.78 22.48
CA ARG A 31 -0.62 15.88 22.21
C ARG A 31 -0.86 16.53 20.85
N TRP A 32 -1.25 15.75 19.85
CA TRP A 32 -1.43 16.26 18.50
C TRP A 32 -2.78 16.94 18.31
N SER A 33 -3.84 16.40 18.90
CA SER A 33 -5.24 16.78 18.62
C SER A 33 -5.66 18.15 19.20
N GLY A 34 -4.73 18.90 19.80
CA GLY A 34 -4.95 20.26 20.28
C GLY A 34 -3.76 21.19 20.06
N SER A 35 -2.74 20.76 19.32
CA SER A 35 -1.54 21.56 19.11
C SER A 35 -1.81 22.69 18.10
N PRO A 36 -1.64 23.97 18.48
CA PRO A 36 -1.78 25.09 17.54
C PRO A 36 -0.82 24.98 16.35
N LYS A 37 0.32 24.31 16.55
CA LYS A 37 1.34 24.06 15.52
C LYS A 37 0.91 23.00 14.50
N LEU A 38 -0.10 22.19 14.83
CA LEU A 38 -0.74 21.22 13.93
C LEU A 38 -2.13 21.68 13.48
N SER A 39 -2.47 22.96 13.61
CA SER A 39 -3.78 23.52 13.21
C SER A 39 -4.15 23.30 11.74
N ALA A 40 -3.17 23.07 10.86
CA ALA A 40 -3.40 22.74 9.46
C ALA A 40 -3.74 21.24 9.23
N VAL A 41 -3.60 20.40 10.25
CA VAL A 41 -3.98 18.99 10.21
C VAL A 41 -5.48 18.89 10.51
N THR A 42 -6.25 18.42 9.53
CA THR A 42 -7.72 18.33 9.64
C THR A 42 -8.22 16.97 10.07
N ASP A 43 -7.39 15.94 9.93
CA ASP A 43 -7.74 14.57 10.29
C ASP A 43 -6.49 13.81 10.74
N ILE A 44 -6.63 13.01 11.78
CA ILE A 44 -5.61 12.11 12.32
C ILE A 44 -6.24 10.74 12.52
N HIS A 45 -5.84 9.77 11.70
CA HIS A 45 -6.35 8.42 11.77
C HIS A 45 -5.26 7.44 12.20
N LYS A 46 -5.48 6.71 13.29
CA LYS A 46 -4.57 5.63 13.73
C LYS A 46 -4.84 4.38 12.90
N VAL A 47 -3.90 4.01 12.04
CA VAL A 47 -3.98 2.81 11.17
C VAL A 47 -3.47 1.57 11.88
N HIS A 48 -2.45 1.74 12.72
CA HIS A 48 -1.84 0.68 13.51
C HIS A 48 -1.33 1.25 14.82
N GLU A 49 -0.91 0.41 15.77
CA GLU A 49 -0.39 0.81 17.08
C GLU A 49 0.62 1.96 17.02
N GLN A 50 1.46 1.97 15.99
CA GLN A 50 2.57 2.90 15.78
C GLN A 50 2.47 3.68 14.45
N LYS A 51 1.34 3.61 13.75
CA LYS A 51 1.18 4.21 12.42
C LYS A 51 -0.04 5.10 12.37
N TYR A 52 0.18 6.36 12.00
CA TYR A 52 -0.85 7.37 11.87
C TYR A 52 -0.88 7.93 10.45
N LEU A 53 -2.08 8.24 9.97
CA LEU A 53 -2.31 9.00 8.75
C LEU A 53 -2.84 10.37 9.13
N LEU A 54 -2.19 11.42 8.63
CA LEU A 54 -2.56 12.80 8.86
C LEU A 54 -2.97 13.44 7.54
N ARG A 55 -4.05 14.22 7.54
CA ARG A 55 -4.45 15.05 6.39
C ARG A 55 -4.12 16.51 6.67
N VAL A 56 -3.30 17.13 5.83
CA VAL A 56 -2.91 18.54 5.93
C VAL A 56 -3.69 19.32 4.88
N ALA A 57 -4.61 20.19 5.30
CA ALA A 57 -5.49 20.90 4.38
C ALA A 57 -4.85 22.10 3.68
N ASP A 58 -3.84 22.72 4.30
CA ASP A 58 -3.09 23.84 3.74
C ASP A 58 -1.65 23.41 3.39
N PRO A 59 -1.33 23.21 2.10
CA PRO A 59 0.02 22.85 1.65
C PRO A 59 1.11 23.81 2.10
N SER A 60 0.79 25.10 2.27
CA SER A 60 1.77 26.10 2.70
C SER A 60 2.29 25.85 4.12
N LYS A 61 1.52 25.11 4.93
CA LYS A 61 1.86 24.73 6.30
C LYS A 61 2.57 23.37 6.39
N LEU A 62 2.75 22.66 5.27
CA LEU A 62 3.31 21.32 5.27
C LEU A 62 4.67 21.25 5.97
N LEU A 63 5.57 22.19 5.66
CA LEU A 63 6.91 22.21 6.25
C LEU A 63 6.84 22.37 7.77
N ALA A 64 6.05 23.33 8.26
CA ALA A 64 5.88 23.56 9.70
C ALA A 64 5.25 22.37 10.42
N VAL A 65 4.30 21.67 9.77
CA VAL A 65 3.71 20.43 10.29
C VAL A 65 4.77 19.34 10.39
N VAL A 66 5.56 19.13 9.34
CA VAL A 66 6.65 18.13 9.33
C VAL A 66 7.67 18.43 10.42
N GLU A 67 8.15 19.67 10.52
CA GLU A 67 9.10 20.09 11.56
C GLU A 67 8.55 19.90 12.98
N THR A 68 7.27 20.21 13.19
CA THR A 68 6.62 20.03 14.50
C THR A 68 6.54 18.55 14.88
N LEU A 69 6.24 17.67 13.92
CA LEU A 69 6.16 16.23 14.13
C LEU A 69 7.55 15.63 14.35
N THR A 70 8.54 15.97 13.52
CA THR A 70 9.90 15.41 13.64
C THR A 70 10.64 15.87 14.88
N ALA A 71 10.22 16.99 15.50
CA ALA A 71 10.75 17.43 16.78
C ALA A 71 10.23 16.62 17.99
N GLN A 72 9.21 15.78 17.82
CA GLN A 72 8.67 14.97 18.91
C GLN A 72 9.55 13.72 19.14
N PRO A 73 9.96 13.42 20.39
CA PRO A 73 10.85 12.29 20.68
C PRO A 73 10.24 10.92 20.35
N GLU A 74 8.92 10.81 20.35
CA GLU A 74 8.23 9.58 19.95
C GLU A 74 8.16 9.36 18.44
N VAL A 75 8.38 10.38 17.60
CA VAL A 75 8.22 10.27 16.14
C VAL A 75 9.50 9.70 15.53
N LYS A 76 9.36 8.58 14.81
CA LYS A 76 10.46 7.91 14.10
C LYS A 76 10.58 8.32 12.64
N TYR A 77 9.44 8.58 12.01
CA TYR A 77 9.37 8.85 10.58
C TYR A 77 8.16 9.71 10.26
N VAL A 78 8.35 10.67 9.37
CA VAL A 78 7.28 11.44 8.74
C VAL A 78 7.55 11.41 7.23
N GLY A 79 6.56 11.01 6.45
CA GLY A 79 6.67 11.01 5.00
C GLY A 79 5.33 11.19 4.33
N ARG A 80 5.33 11.55 3.04
CA ARG A 80 4.10 11.59 2.25
C ARG A 80 3.52 10.19 2.17
N THR A 81 2.20 10.08 2.36
CA THR A 81 1.51 8.81 2.20
C THR A 81 1.61 8.36 0.75
N ALA A 82 2.17 7.17 0.53
CA ALA A 82 2.23 6.56 -0.78
C ALA A 82 0.81 6.24 -1.26
N THR A 83 0.52 6.63 -2.50
CA THR A 83 -0.72 6.25 -3.19
C THR A 83 -0.45 5.03 -4.04
N PHE A 84 -1.11 3.92 -3.72
CA PHE A 84 -1.06 2.71 -4.53
C PHE A 84 -2.22 2.71 -5.51
N HIS A 85 -1.97 2.19 -6.71
CA HIS A 85 -2.99 1.96 -7.71
C HIS A 85 -2.74 0.60 -8.36
N ASN A 86 -3.81 -0.13 -8.64
CA ASN A 86 -3.71 -1.41 -9.33
C ASN A 86 -3.27 -1.14 -10.77
N GLN A 87 -2.14 -1.71 -11.17
CA GLN A 87 -1.63 -1.60 -12.54
C GLN A 87 -2.42 -2.49 -13.51
N ASN A 88 -3.14 -3.49 -12.99
CA ASN A 88 -3.97 -4.39 -13.78
C ASN A 88 -5.18 -4.84 -12.95
N GLN A 89 -6.28 -4.09 -13.01
CA GLN A 89 -7.49 -4.39 -12.23
C GLN A 89 -8.33 -5.52 -12.84
N ILE A 90 -8.19 -5.76 -14.15
CA ILE A 90 -8.95 -6.78 -14.86
C ILE A 90 -7.98 -7.87 -15.24
N ALA A 91 -8.13 -9.04 -14.61
CA ALA A 91 -7.44 -10.24 -15.06
C ALA A 91 -7.80 -10.48 -16.53
N THR A 92 -6.81 -10.36 -17.40
CA THR A 92 -6.91 -10.73 -18.82
C THR A 92 -6.40 -12.16 -18.98
N THR A 93 -6.95 -12.91 -19.94
CA THR A 93 -6.53 -14.26 -20.29
C THR A 93 -5.09 -14.25 -20.79
N LEU A 94 -4.13 -14.30 -19.88
CA LEU A 94 -2.73 -14.53 -20.15
C LEU A 94 -2.18 -15.34 -18.99
N MET A 95 -1.28 -16.28 -19.30
CA MET A 95 -0.54 -17.16 -18.39
C MET A 95 -1.03 -18.60 -18.28
N GLN A 96 -1.05 -19.29 -19.41
CA GLN A 96 -0.14 -20.42 -19.65
C GLN A 96 -0.23 -20.75 -21.14
N SER A 97 0.87 -20.60 -21.88
CA SER A 97 0.96 -21.33 -23.14
C SER A 97 1.05 -22.80 -22.75
N ASN A 98 0.07 -23.63 -23.10
CA ASN A 98 0.12 -25.09 -22.89
C ASN A 98 1.21 -25.77 -23.77
N THR A 99 2.25 -25.03 -24.14
CA THR A 99 3.45 -25.52 -24.80
C THR A 99 4.48 -25.82 -23.72
N LEU A 100 4.81 -27.10 -23.60
CA LEU A 100 5.99 -27.59 -22.92
C LEU A 100 7.23 -26.94 -23.54
N GLY A 101 7.79 -25.93 -22.86
CA GLY A 101 9.02 -25.27 -23.22
C GLY A 101 9.78 -24.88 -21.96
N PRO A 102 11.09 -24.61 -22.04
CA PRO A 102 11.84 -24.13 -20.88
C PRO A 102 11.25 -22.79 -20.45
N HIS A 103 10.61 -22.76 -19.28
CA HIS A 103 10.19 -21.51 -18.69
C HIS A 103 11.46 -20.80 -18.17
N PRO A 104 11.75 -19.55 -18.56
CA PRO A 104 12.95 -18.83 -18.13
C PRO A 104 13.14 -18.74 -16.61
N ILE A 105 12.06 -18.92 -15.85
CA ILE A 105 12.11 -18.98 -14.38
C ILE A 105 12.68 -20.31 -13.87
N TRP A 106 12.39 -21.43 -14.53
CA TRP A 106 12.89 -22.75 -14.13
C TRP A 106 14.36 -22.93 -14.46
N GLU A 107 14.84 -22.32 -15.56
CA GLU A 107 16.28 -22.24 -15.88
C GLU A 107 17.07 -21.49 -14.80
N ARG A 108 16.41 -20.63 -14.02
CA ARG A 108 16.98 -19.91 -12.87
C ARG A 108 16.79 -20.65 -11.55
N ASN A 109 16.42 -21.93 -11.60
CA ASN A 109 16.13 -22.77 -10.43
C ASN A 109 14.98 -22.23 -9.55
N LEU A 110 14.06 -21.40 -10.09
CA LEU A 110 12.85 -20.96 -9.40
C LEU A 110 11.73 -21.97 -9.66
N THR A 111 11.78 -23.08 -8.92
CA THR A 111 10.91 -24.26 -9.10
C THR A 111 9.70 -24.26 -8.17
N GLY A 112 9.66 -23.36 -7.18
CA GLY A 112 8.63 -23.32 -6.15
C GLY A 112 8.84 -24.33 -5.01
N MET A 113 9.86 -25.19 -5.08
CA MET A 113 10.19 -26.14 -4.02
C MET A 113 11.22 -25.55 -3.05
N GLY A 114 10.84 -25.44 -1.77
CA GLY A 114 11.71 -24.87 -0.72
C GLY A 114 12.00 -23.37 -0.90
N GLN A 115 11.21 -22.67 -1.71
CA GLN A 115 11.37 -21.25 -2.03
C GLN A 115 10.17 -20.46 -1.50
N LEU A 116 10.44 -19.25 -1.01
CA LEU A 116 9.40 -18.33 -0.53
C LEU A 116 9.35 -17.11 -1.45
N ALA A 117 8.16 -16.82 -1.98
CA ALA A 117 7.86 -15.60 -2.71
C ALA A 117 6.87 -14.76 -1.90
N HIS A 118 7.15 -13.48 -1.72
CA HIS A 118 6.21 -12.53 -1.12
C HIS A 118 5.47 -11.78 -2.22
N VAL A 119 4.14 -11.80 -2.15
CA VAL A 119 3.27 -11.09 -3.09
C VAL A 119 2.57 -9.97 -2.33
N GLY A 120 2.81 -8.72 -2.74
CA GLY A 120 2.11 -7.55 -2.22
C GLY A 120 1.08 -7.07 -3.23
N ASP A 121 -0.14 -7.60 -3.15
CA ASP A 121 -1.28 -7.22 -4.00
C ASP A 121 -2.55 -7.08 -3.13
N THR A 122 -3.72 -7.03 -3.76
CA THR A 122 -5.06 -6.98 -3.17
C THR A 122 -5.43 -8.21 -2.33
N GLY A 123 -4.69 -9.31 -2.48
CA GLY A 123 -4.89 -10.57 -1.76
C GLY A 123 -4.58 -11.77 -2.65
N LEU A 124 -4.75 -12.96 -2.09
CA LEU A 124 -4.63 -14.24 -2.80
C LEU A 124 -5.84 -15.10 -2.44
N ASP A 125 -6.52 -15.65 -3.45
CA ASP A 125 -7.51 -16.70 -3.25
C ASP A 125 -6.78 -18.02 -2.94
N TYR A 126 -6.45 -18.23 -1.67
CA TYR A 126 -5.62 -19.35 -1.25
C TYR A 126 -6.30 -20.72 -1.45
N ASP A 127 -7.63 -20.76 -1.60
CA ASP A 127 -8.42 -21.97 -1.86
C ASP A 127 -8.60 -22.25 -3.37
N SER A 128 -7.96 -21.47 -4.24
CA SER A 128 -8.09 -21.66 -5.69
C SER A 128 -7.47 -22.98 -6.14
N CYS A 129 -8.26 -23.78 -6.87
CA CYS A 129 -7.82 -25.08 -7.41
C CYS A 129 -6.73 -25.00 -8.48
N TYR A 130 -6.32 -23.79 -8.90
CA TYR A 130 -5.18 -23.56 -9.79
C TYR A 130 -3.84 -23.50 -9.06
N PHE A 131 -3.84 -23.40 -7.73
CA PHE A 131 -2.61 -23.59 -6.97
C PHE A 131 -2.26 -25.07 -6.95
N ARG A 132 -0.99 -25.37 -7.21
CA ARG A 132 -0.48 -26.74 -7.15
C ARG A 132 -0.58 -27.23 -5.70
N ASP A 133 -1.44 -28.21 -5.49
CA ASP A 133 -1.51 -29.02 -4.29
C ASP A 133 -1.12 -30.45 -4.68
N GLU A 134 -0.30 -31.11 -3.87
CA GLU A 134 0.12 -32.50 -4.13
C GLU A 134 -0.96 -33.52 -3.75
N THR A 135 -1.95 -33.08 -2.97
CA THR A 135 -3.09 -33.88 -2.51
C THR A 135 -4.33 -33.71 -3.38
N GLU A 136 -4.42 -32.61 -4.15
CA GLU A 136 -5.56 -32.31 -5.01
C GLU A 136 -5.16 -32.29 -6.50
N LYS A 137 -5.98 -32.91 -7.35
CA LYS A 137 -5.77 -32.86 -8.80
C LYS A 137 -6.26 -31.52 -9.35
N VAL A 138 -5.34 -30.68 -9.81
CA VAL A 138 -5.68 -29.49 -10.59
C VAL A 138 -6.35 -29.93 -11.90
N ALA A 139 -7.55 -29.43 -12.19
CA ALA A 139 -8.24 -29.71 -13.44
C ALA A 139 -7.56 -28.97 -14.59
N PHE A 140 -6.94 -29.72 -15.50
CA PHE A 140 -6.48 -29.20 -16.79
C PHE A 140 -7.58 -29.43 -17.82
N TYR A 141 -8.03 -28.37 -18.50
CA TYR A 141 -8.96 -28.41 -19.63
C TYR A 141 -8.22 -28.21 -20.96
#